data_AF-A0AA51EEJ6-F1
#
_entry.id   AF-A0AA51EEJ6-F1
#
_cell.length_a   1.000
_cell.length_b   1.000
_cell.length_c   1.000
_cell.angle_alpha   90.00
_cell.angle_beta   90.00
_cell.angle_gamma   90.00
#
_symmetry.space_group_name_H-M   'P 1'
#
loop_
_entity.id
_entity.type
_entity.pdbx_description
1 polymer ?
#
loop_
_entity_poly.entity_id
_entity_poly.type
_entity_poly.pdbx_seq_one_letter_code
_entity_poly.pdbx_strand_id
1 'polypeptide(L)'
;VYLGPVTTIPVVLFSGFFVNFNAIPGYLEWLTYLSYVRYGFEGAMVSVYGFGREKLHCSEAYCHFRTPSLFLKEMTMDKANFWVDAGALCAFFVFIRVISYLVLRFKLKMM
;
A
#
# COMPACT_ATOMS: atom_id res chain seq x y z
N VAL A 1 -18.85 9.43 -13.53
CA VAL A 1 -18.07 10.34 -12.67
C VAL A 1 -18.01 9.86 -11.21
N TYR A 2 -19.10 9.39 -10.60
CA TYR A 2 -19.12 8.94 -9.18
C TYR A 2 -18.40 7.61 -8.87
N LEU A 3 -18.15 6.75 -9.87
CA LEU A 3 -17.49 5.45 -9.68
C LEU A 3 -16.03 5.55 -9.23
N GLY A 4 -15.31 6.61 -9.62
CA GLY A 4 -13.90 6.81 -9.24
C GLY A 4 -13.75 6.95 -7.71
N PRO A 5 -14.37 7.98 -7.09
CA PRO A 5 -14.32 8.18 -5.65
C PRO A 5 -14.79 6.96 -4.85
N VAL A 6 -15.91 6.37 -5.26
CA VAL A 6 -16.51 5.20 -4.59
C VAL A 6 -15.58 3.99 -4.58
N THR A 7 -14.78 3.79 -5.63
CA THR A 7 -13.81 2.69 -5.67
C THR A 7 -12.49 3.04 -4.98
N THR A 8 -12.05 4.29 -5.00
CA THR A 8 -10.79 4.71 -4.35
C THR A 8 -10.85 4.73 -2.83
N ILE A 9 -11.98 5.12 -2.23
CA ILE A 9 -12.13 5.22 -0.77
C ILE A 9 -11.80 3.89 -0.06
N PRO A 10 -12.42 2.75 -0.41
CA PRO A 10 -12.10 1.48 0.24
C PRO A 10 -10.65 1.06 -0.02
N VAL A 11 -10.11 1.28 -1.22
CA VAL A 11 -8.72 0.93 -1.55
C VAL A 11 -7.72 1.68 -0.64
N VAL A 12 -7.98 2.95 -0.34
CA VAL A 12 -7.14 3.75 0.56
C VAL A 12 -7.38 3.40 2.03
N LEU A 13 -8.62 3.14 2.45
CA LEU A 13 -8.93 2.71 3.82
C LEU A 13 -8.17 1.44 4.22
N PHE A 14 -8.08 0.48 3.31
CA PHE A 14 -7.40 -0.81 3.52
C PHE A 14 -5.90 -0.79 3.14
N SER A 15 -5.31 0.39 2.90
CA SER A 15 -3.91 0.53 2.51
C SER A 15 -2.90 0.43 3.67
N GLY A 16 -3.36 0.40 4.92
CA GLY A 16 -2.50 0.47 6.11
C GLY A 16 -2.26 1.90 6.63
N PHE A 17 -2.69 2.93 5.89
CA PHE A 17 -2.55 4.33 6.32
C PHE A 17 -3.57 4.73 7.41
N PHE A 18 -4.84 4.35 7.23
CA PHE A 18 -5.93 4.71 8.17
C PHE A 18 -6.22 3.62 9.21
N VAL A 19 -6.12 2.35 8.80
CA VAL A 19 -6.40 1.20 9.65
C VAL A 19 -5.17 0.32 9.65
N ASN A 20 -4.68 0.01 10.86
CA ASN A 20 -3.51 -0.84 11.06
C ASN A 20 -3.84 -2.29 10.65
N PHE A 21 -2.90 -3.02 10.03
CA PHE A 21 -3.20 -4.35 9.46
C PHE A 21 -3.68 -5.35 10.51
N ASN A 22 -3.16 -5.27 11.74
CA ASN A 22 -3.58 -6.12 12.86
C ASN A 22 -5.00 -5.85 13.38
N ALA A 23 -5.57 -4.68 13.11
CA ALA A 23 -6.91 -4.31 13.55
C ALA A 23 -7.99 -4.79 12.56
N ILE A 24 -7.59 -5.26 11.38
CA ILE A 24 -8.52 -5.68 10.33
C ILE A 24 -9.00 -7.10 10.64
N PRO A 25 -10.32 -7.34 10.73
CA PRO A 25 -10.83 -8.67 10.99
C PRO A 25 -10.55 -9.60 9.80
N GLY A 26 -10.21 -10.87 10.07
CA GLY A 26 -9.71 -11.81 9.05
C GLY A 26 -10.60 -11.98 7.81
N TYR A 27 -11.91 -11.78 7.93
CA TYR A 27 -12.82 -11.84 6.78
C TYR A 27 -12.66 -10.68 5.77
N LEU A 28 -12.03 -9.56 6.16
CA LEU A 28 -11.69 -8.43 5.28
C LEU A 28 -10.21 -8.41 4.88
N GLU A 29 -9.39 -9.31 5.42
CA GLU A 29 -7.94 -9.28 5.22
C GLU A 29 -7.58 -9.43 3.73
N TRP A 30 -8.29 -10.29 3.00
CA TRP A 30 -8.09 -10.51 1.55
C TRP A 30 -8.20 -9.21 0.73
N LEU A 31 -9.03 -8.27 1.17
CA LEU A 31 -9.25 -7.00 0.46
C LEU A 31 -8.01 -6.10 0.52
N THR A 32 -7.21 -6.23 1.59
CA THR A 32 -5.94 -5.50 1.73
C THR A 32 -4.92 -5.93 0.68
N TYR A 33 -4.87 -7.22 0.34
CA TYR A 33 -3.97 -7.76 -0.70
C TYR A 33 -4.42 -7.35 -2.12
N LEU A 34 -5.69 -7.00 -2.30
CA LEU A 34 -6.19 -6.47 -3.58
C LEU A 34 -5.85 -4.98 -3.77
N SER A 35 -5.51 -4.26 -2.70
CA SER A 35 -5.21 -2.83 -2.75
C SER A 35 -3.78 -2.59 -3.26
N TYR A 36 -3.65 -2.05 -4.48
CA TYR A 36 -2.34 -1.59 -4.99
C TYR A 36 -1.74 -0.47 -4.12
N VAL A 37 -2.59 0.33 -3.45
CA VAL A 37 -2.15 1.43 -2.58
C VAL A 37 -1.43 0.90 -1.34
N ARG A 38 -1.82 -0.28 -0.83
CA ARG A 38 -1.10 -0.96 0.26
C ARG A 38 0.37 -1.15 -0.08
N TYR A 39 0.67 -1.82 -1.19
CA TYR A 39 2.04 -2.09 -1.63
C TYR A 39 2.83 -0.79 -1.89
N GLY A 40 2.17 0.23 -2.44
CA GLY A 40 2.78 1.57 -2.61
C GLY A 40 3.13 2.25 -1.29
N PHE A 41 2.23 2.20 -0.31
CA PHE A 41 2.44 2.81 1.00
C PHE A 41 3.50 2.05 1.81
N GLU A 42 3.44 0.72 1.83
CA GLU A 42 4.41 -0.16 2.48
C GLU A 42 5.82 0.06 1.90
N GLY A 43 5.97 0.01 0.58
CA GLY A 43 7.24 0.28 -0.08
C GLY A 43 7.77 1.70 0.16
N ALA A 44 6.88 2.71 0.19
CA ALA A 44 7.26 4.08 0.50
C ALA A 44 7.80 4.21 1.94
N MET A 45 7.09 3.66 2.93
CA MET A 45 7.52 3.68 4.33
C MET A 45 8.86 2.99 4.53
N VAL A 46 9.06 1.80 3.93
CA VAL A 46 10.33 1.07 4.01
C VAL A 46 11.47 1.84 3.31
N SER A 47 11.19 2.53 2.21
CA SER A 47 12.21 3.32 1.51
C SER A 47 12.67 4.55 2.30
N VAL A 48 11.78 5.17 3.09
CA VAL A 48 12.07 6.39 3.86
C VAL A 48 12.65 6.05 5.23
N TYR A 49 12.07 5.08 5.93
CA TYR A 49 12.35 4.77 7.34
C TYR A 49 13.11 3.45 7.53
N GLY A 50 13.22 2.61 6.51
CA GLY A 50 13.90 1.32 6.58
C GLY A 50 15.42 1.39 6.35
N PHE A 51 16.01 0.27 5.96
CA PHE A 51 17.42 0.14 5.54
C PHE A 51 18.47 0.69 6.52
N GLY A 52 18.21 0.62 7.83
CA GLY A 52 19.17 1.08 8.85
C GLY A 52 19.31 2.61 8.93
N ARG A 53 18.25 3.35 8.57
CA ARG A 53 18.15 4.81 8.72
C ARG A 53 18.54 5.27 10.14
N GLU A 54 19.34 6.33 10.20
CA GLU A 54 19.71 6.97 11.47
C GLU A 54 18.49 7.61 12.16
N LYS A 55 18.61 7.87 13.47
CA LYS A 55 17.54 8.46 14.29
C LYS A 55 17.11 9.82 13.72
N LEU A 56 15.81 10.04 13.71
CA LEU A 56 15.22 11.29 13.23
C LEU A 56 15.57 12.44 14.17
N HIS A 57 15.82 13.63 13.60
CA HIS A 57 16.08 14.83 14.38
C HIS A 57 14.76 15.32 15.02
N CYS A 58 14.76 15.47 16.34
CA CYS A 58 13.60 15.91 17.11
C CYS A 58 13.99 17.13 17.94
N SER A 59 13.18 18.19 17.88
CA SER A 59 13.44 19.45 18.59
C SER A 59 12.97 19.42 20.06
N GLU A 60 12.10 18.49 20.42
CA GLU A 60 11.53 18.34 21.76
C GLU A 60 12.27 17.30 22.60
N ALA A 61 12.21 17.44 23.92
CA ALA A 61 12.87 16.53 24.88
C ALA A 61 12.30 15.11 24.84
N TYR A 62 11.01 14.94 24.49
CA TYR A 62 10.36 13.65 24.31
C TYR A 62 9.92 13.46 22.86
N CYS A 63 10.38 12.38 22.23
CA CYS A 63 10.06 12.06 20.84
C CYS A 63 9.91 10.54 20.71
N HIS A 64 8.64 10.08 20.73
CA HIS A 64 8.29 8.66 20.71
C HIS A 64 8.79 7.96 19.43
N PHE A 65 8.69 8.64 18.29
CA PHE A 65 9.08 8.12 16.97
C PHE A 65 10.49 8.53 16.53
N ARG A 66 11.39 8.80 17.49
CA ARG A 66 12.80 9.15 17.18
C ARG A 66 13.51 8.03 16.42
N THR A 67 13.16 6.79 16.72
CA THR A 67 13.72 5.61 16.07
C THR A 67 12.78 5.16 14.96
N PRO A 68 13.21 5.18 13.69
CA PRO A 68 12.34 4.87 12.56
C PRO A 68 11.87 3.40 12.54
N SER A 69 12.64 2.46 13.10
CA SER A 69 12.22 1.06 13.24
C SER A 69 11.03 0.87 14.19
N LEU A 70 10.88 1.75 15.20
CA LEU A 70 9.76 1.70 16.13
C LEU A 70 8.48 2.20 15.47
N PHE A 71 8.61 3.23 14.61
CA PHE A 71 7.52 3.69 13.77
C PHE A 71 7.06 2.63 12.77
N LEU A 72 7.99 1.96 12.07
CA LEU A 72 7.65 0.87 11.15
C LEU A 72 6.96 -0.31 11.86
N LYS A 73 7.36 -0.60 13.10
CA LYS A 73 6.74 -1.65 13.91
C LYS A 73 5.30 -1.31 14.30
N GLU A 74 5.04 -0.07 14.71
CA GLU A 74 3.69 0.40 15.03
C GLU A 74 2.76 0.38 13.81
N MET A 75 3.29 0.62 12.60
CA MET A 75 2.55 0.50 11.35
C MET A 75 2.47 -0.94 10.79
N THR A 76 2.99 -1.95 11.50
CA THR A 76 3.06 -3.36 11.03
C THR A 76 3.84 -3.57 9.72
N MET A 77 4.86 -2.75 9.46
CA MET A 77 5.71 -2.78 8.26
C MET A 77 7.17 -3.14 8.56
N ASP A 78 7.46 -3.69 9.74
CA ASP A 78 8.82 -4.02 10.18
C ASP A 78 9.45 -5.19 9.39
N LYS A 79 8.62 -6.05 8.80
CA LYS A 79 9.04 -7.22 7.99
C LYS A 79 8.80 -7.07 6.50
N ALA A 80 8.43 -5.86 6.07
CA ALA A 80 8.12 -5.55 4.69
C ALA A 80 9.37 -5.63 3.79
N ASN A 81 9.17 -6.10 2.56
CA ASN A 81 10.25 -6.25 1.57
C ASN A 81 9.99 -5.33 0.38
N PHE A 82 10.78 -4.26 0.27
CA PHE A 82 10.67 -3.27 -0.80
C PHE A 82 10.59 -3.88 -2.22
N TRP A 83 11.38 -4.91 -2.50
CA TRP A 83 11.40 -5.57 -3.82
C TRP A 83 10.11 -6.34 -4.13
N VAL A 84 9.47 -6.90 -3.10
CA VAL A 84 8.19 -7.59 -3.26
C VAL A 84 7.10 -6.57 -3.56
N ASP A 85 7.08 -5.44 -2.85
CA ASP A 85 6.13 -4.36 -3.07
C ASP A 85 6.27 -3.75 -4.47
N ALA A 86 7.50 -3.47 -4.88
CA ALA A 86 7.80 -2.98 -6.23
C ALA A 86 7.36 -3.98 -7.32
N GLY A 87 7.65 -5.27 -7.12
CA GLY A 87 7.22 -6.34 -8.02
C GLY A 87 5.70 -6.46 -8.12
N ALA A 88 4.99 -6.37 -6.99
CA ALA A 88 3.54 -6.40 -6.94
C ALA A 88 2.93 -5.22 -7.70
N LEU A 89 3.45 -4.00 -7.50
CA LEU A 89 2.99 -2.81 -8.22
C LEU A 89 3.19 -2.93 -9.74
N CYS A 90 4.35 -3.44 -10.17
CA CYS A 90 4.60 -3.71 -11.58
C CYS A 90 3.63 -4.74 -12.14
N ALA A 91 3.34 -5.81 -11.41
CA ALA A 91 2.37 -6.82 -11.81
C ALA A 91 0.95 -6.23 -11.95
N PHE A 92 0.52 -5.42 -10.98
CA PHE A 92 -0.77 -4.70 -11.05
C PHE A 92 -0.86 -3.76 -12.25
N PHE A 93 0.21 -3.03 -12.56
CA PHE A 93 0.27 -2.15 -13.73
C PHE A 93 0.11 -2.91 -15.05
N VAL A 94 0.79 -4.04 -15.21
CA VAL A 94 0.64 -4.87 -16.41
C VAL A 94 -0.76 -5.48 -16.46
N PHE A 95 -1.26 -6.00 -15.34
CA PHE A 95 -2.58 -6.62 -15.23
C PHE A 95 -3.71 -5.68 -15.64
N ILE A 96 -3.74 -4.44 -15.11
CA ILE A 96 -4.78 -3.47 -15.46
C ILE A 96 -4.71 -3.06 -16.93
N ARG A 97 -3.51 -2.97 -17.52
CA ARG A 97 -3.32 -2.67 -18.94
C ARG A 97 -3.83 -3.81 -19.83
N VAL A 98 -3.53 -5.06 -19.47
CA VAL A 98 -4.01 -6.24 -20.19
C VAL A 98 -5.53 -6.34 -20.11
N ILE A 99 -6.12 -6.18 -18.93
CA ILE A 99 -7.58 -6.17 -18.76
C ILE A 99 -8.21 -5.06 -19.59
N SER A 100 -7.68 -3.85 -19.52
CA SER A 100 -8.21 -2.71 -20.28
C SER A 100 -8.18 -2.98 -21.79
N TYR A 101 -7.07 -3.55 -22.28
CA TYR A 101 -6.93 -3.95 -23.68
C TYR A 101 -7.94 -5.05 -24.07
N LEU A 102 -8.10 -6.08 -23.24
CA LEU A 102 -9.05 -7.16 -23.49
C LEU A 102 -10.48 -6.65 -23.50
N VAL A 103 -10.89 -5.84 -22.51
CA VAL A 103 -12.23 -5.23 -22.43
C VAL A 103 -12.51 -4.39 -23.67
N LEU A 104 -11.54 -3.56 -24.10
CA LEU A 104 -11.68 -2.74 -25.30
C LEU A 104 -11.80 -3.60 -26.55
N ARG A 105 -10.98 -4.65 -26.68
CA ARG A 105 -11.02 -5.59 -27.81
C ARG A 105 -12.34 -6.37 -27.86
N PHE A 106 -12.85 -6.84 -26.72
CA PHE A 106 -14.15 -7.52 -26.63
C PHE A 106 -15.30 -6.59 -27.02
N LYS A 107 -15.28 -5.33 -26.57
CA LYS A 107 -16.26 -4.32 -26.98
C LYS A 107 -16.24 -4.05 -28.49
N LEU A 108 -15.05 -3.92 -29.08
CA LEU A 108 -14.90 -3.70 -30.52
C LEU A 108 -15.31 -4.91 -31.37
N LYS A 109 -15.19 -6.13 -30.84
CA LYS A 109 -15.59 -7.36 -31.56
C LYS A 109 -17.08 -7.70 -31.40
N MET A 110 -17.72 -7.22 -30.32
CA MET A 110 -19.17 -7.37 -30.11
C MET A 110 -20.01 -6.32 -30.84
N MET A 111 -19.38 -5.27 -31.37
CA MET A 111 -19.99 -4.27 -32.25
C MET A 111 -19.83 -4.70 -33.70
#